data_AF-A0A7S0S8J2-F1
#
_entry.id   AF-A0A7S0S8J2-F1
#
_cell.length_a   1.000
_cell.length_b   1.000
_cell.length_c   1.000
_cell.angle_alpha   90.00
_cell.angle_beta   90.00
_cell.angle_gamma   90.00
#
_symmetry.space_group_name_H-M   'P 1'
#
loop_
_entity.id
_entity.type
_entity.pdbx_description
1 polymer ?
#
loop_
_entity_poly.entity_id
_entity_poly.type
_entity_poly.pdbx_seq_one_letter_code
_entity_poly.pdbx_strand_id
1 'polypeptide(L)'
;ARHAWERELASKQASRVAELRLDGRAAATEASAADKIRRAFHHKWESRVPAMQLPAVLRAFGIEIEVEGGGLGQKPTAGQLRKAYRQAVLRFHPDRQAKASVRERVEAEEKFKIITRKMDEW
;
A
#
# COMPACT_ATOMS: atom_id res chain seq x y z
N ALA A 1 -2.88 -46.06 -30.43
CA ALA A 1 -3.09 -44.61 -30.67
C ALA A 1 -3.89 -43.93 -29.54
N ARG A 2 -5.15 -44.31 -29.25
CA ARG A 2 -6.01 -43.65 -28.22
C ARG A 2 -5.39 -43.57 -26.81
N HIS A 3 -4.80 -44.64 -26.31
CA HIS A 3 -4.13 -44.63 -25.00
C HIS A 3 -2.91 -43.70 -24.89
N ALA A 4 -2.25 -43.37 -26.00
CA ALA A 4 -1.16 -42.39 -25.97
C ALA A 4 -1.71 -40.97 -25.78
N TRP A 5 -2.82 -40.66 -26.45
CA TRP A 5 -3.50 -39.37 -26.35
C TRP A 5 -4.14 -39.15 -24.97
N GLU A 6 -4.78 -40.17 -24.38
CA GLU A 6 -5.33 -40.10 -23.02
C GLU A 6 -4.24 -39.82 -21.98
N ARG A 7 -3.07 -40.47 -22.12
CA ARG A 7 -1.91 -40.21 -21.25
C ARG A 7 -1.34 -38.81 -21.45
N GLU A 8 -1.30 -38.32 -22.68
CA GLU A 8 -0.84 -36.96 -22.98
C GLU A 8 -1.78 -35.90 -22.41
N LEU A 9 -3.10 -36.08 -22.53
CA LEU A 9 -4.10 -35.19 -21.97
C LEU A 9 -4.04 -35.18 -20.44
N ALA A 10 -3.94 -36.35 -19.81
CA ALA A 10 -3.78 -36.47 -18.36
C ALA A 10 -2.48 -35.83 -17.86
N SER A 11 -1.38 -35.98 -18.60
CA SER A 11 -0.10 -35.32 -18.30
C SER A 11 -0.22 -33.79 -18.37
N LYS A 12 -0.87 -33.24 -19.41
CA LYS A 12 -1.11 -31.79 -19.53
C LYS A 12 -2.01 -31.27 -18.40
N GLN A 13 -3.06 -31.99 -18.05
CA GLN A 13 -3.93 -31.63 -16.92
C GLN A 13 -3.18 -31.65 -15.59
N ALA A 14 -2.36 -32.68 -15.34
CA ALA A 14 -1.56 -32.78 -14.13
C ALA A 14 -0.54 -31.64 -14.02
N SER A 15 0.15 -31.30 -15.10
CA SER A 15 1.08 -30.15 -15.16
C SER A 15 0.37 -28.83 -14.86
N ARG A 16 -0.80 -28.60 -15.46
CA ARG A 16 -1.57 -27.37 -15.21
C ARG A 16 -2.02 -27.24 -13.75
N VAL A 17 -2.46 -28.35 -13.13
CA VAL A 17 -2.84 -28.35 -11.72
C VAL A 17 -1.62 -28.12 -10.82
N ALA A 18 -0.45 -28.66 -11.19
CA ALA A 18 0.80 -28.41 -10.45
C ALA A 18 1.22 -26.94 -10.50
N GLU A 19 1.16 -26.29 -11.67
CA GLU A 19 1.41 -24.85 -11.84
C GLU A 19 0.49 -24.02 -10.94
N LEU A 20 -0.83 -24.25 -11.01
CA LEU A 20 -1.81 -23.53 -10.19
C LEU A 20 -1.56 -23.68 -8.68
N ARG A 21 -1.09 -24.86 -8.24
CA ARG A 21 -0.71 -25.09 -6.84
C ARG A 21 0.53 -24.30 -6.44
N LEU A 22 1.52 -24.19 -7.31
CA LEU A 22 2.73 -23.39 -7.08
C LEU A 22 2.38 -21.90 -7.00
N ASP A 23 1.58 -21.41 -7.95
CA ASP A 23 1.08 -20.03 -7.96
C ASP A 23 0.27 -19.73 -6.69
N GLY A 24 -0.63 -20.64 -6.31
CA GLY A 24 -1.42 -20.51 -5.08
C GLY A 24 -0.57 -20.48 -3.82
N ARG A 25 0.49 -21.29 -3.74
CA ARG A 25 1.44 -21.28 -2.61
C ARG A 25 2.22 -19.97 -2.56
N ALA A 26 2.70 -19.48 -3.70
CA ALA A 26 3.41 -18.21 -3.79
C ALA A 26 2.50 -17.05 -3.33
N ALA A 27 1.26 -16.99 -3.83
CA ALA A 27 0.28 -15.99 -3.42
C ALA A 27 -0.03 -16.05 -1.91
N ALA A 28 -0.17 -17.24 -1.33
CA ALA A 28 -0.39 -17.41 0.11
C ALA A 28 0.81 -16.91 0.95
N THR A 29 2.05 -17.14 0.48
CA THR A 29 3.24 -16.64 1.17
C THR A 29 3.36 -15.12 1.10
N GLU A 30 3.04 -14.52 -0.05
CA GLU A 30 3.00 -13.07 -0.22
C GLU A 30 1.92 -12.44 0.68
N ALA A 31 0.72 -13.04 0.73
CA ALA A 31 -0.37 -12.59 1.59
C ALA A 31 0.03 -12.62 3.08
N SER A 32 0.66 -13.71 3.54
CA SER A 32 1.13 -13.81 4.93
C SER A 32 2.22 -12.78 5.24
N ALA A 33 3.14 -12.51 4.30
CA ALA A 33 4.15 -11.47 4.46
C ALA A 33 3.50 -10.08 4.52
N ALA A 34 2.57 -9.78 3.62
CA ALA A 34 1.82 -8.53 3.58
C ALA A 34 1.07 -8.28 4.89
N ASP A 35 0.43 -9.29 5.47
CA ASP A 35 -0.28 -9.18 6.74
C ASP A 35 0.65 -8.89 7.92
N LYS A 36 1.83 -9.50 7.95
CA LYS A 36 2.84 -9.19 8.98
C LYS A 36 3.28 -7.72 8.87
N ILE A 37 3.52 -7.23 7.66
CA ILE A 37 3.88 -5.84 7.41
C ILE A 37 2.76 -4.90 7.82
N ARG A 38 1.51 -5.21 7.46
CA ARG A 38 0.33 -4.42 7.82
C ARG A 38 0.15 -4.31 9.33
N ARG A 39 0.27 -5.43 10.06
CA ARG A 39 0.22 -5.42 11.53
C ARG A 39 1.33 -4.57 12.15
N ALA A 40 2.57 -4.71 11.66
CA ALA A 40 3.68 -3.90 12.15
C ALA A 40 3.50 -2.41 11.86
N PHE A 41 2.93 -2.07 10.68
CA PHE A 41 2.59 -0.71 10.32
C PHE A 41 1.53 -0.13 11.27
N HIS A 42 0.41 -0.84 11.48
CA HIS A 42 -0.62 -0.38 12.42
C HIS A 42 -0.05 -0.24 13.82
N HIS A 43 0.67 -1.23 14.34
CA HIS A 43 1.27 -1.13 15.67
C HIS A 43 2.13 0.14 15.86
N LYS A 44 2.87 0.56 14.83
CA LYS A 44 3.69 1.79 14.86
C LYS A 44 2.85 3.07 14.86
N TRP A 45 1.72 3.08 14.16
CA TRP A 45 0.96 4.29 13.83
C TRP A 45 -0.39 4.42 14.55
N GLU A 46 -0.91 3.34 15.11
CA GLU A 46 -2.25 3.23 15.72
C GLU A 46 -2.45 4.21 16.87
N SER A 47 -1.44 4.40 17.72
CA SER A 47 -1.51 5.37 18.83
C SER A 47 -1.24 6.81 18.40
N ARG A 48 -0.47 7.00 17.32
CA ARG A 48 0.02 8.32 16.90
C ARG A 48 -0.97 9.05 15.99
N VAL A 49 -1.53 8.34 15.02
CA VAL A 49 -2.39 8.91 13.97
C VAL A 49 -3.69 9.53 14.50
N PRO A 50 -4.40 8.94 15.48
CA PRO A 50 -5.64 9.53 16.00
C PRO A 50 -5.42 10.93 16.59
N ALA A 51 -4.31 11.15 17.29
CA ALA A 51 -3.96 12.43 17.91
C ALA A 51 -3.38 13.46 16.91
N MET A 52 -2.99 13.04 15.71
CA MET A 52 -2.37 13.91 14.72
C MET A 52 -3.41 14.58 13.81
N GLN A 53 -3.22 15.88 13.59
CA GLN A 53 -3.91 16.64 12.55
C GLN A 53 -3.33 16.31 11.16
N LEU A 54 -4.12 16.50 10.10
CA LEU A 54 -3.71 16.17 8.72
C LEU A 54 -2.32 16.71 8.32
N PRO A 55 -1.93 17.97 8.64
CA PRO A 55 -0.58 18.46 8.32
C PRO A 55 0.54 17.67 9.00
N ALA A 56 0.33 17.21 10.24
CA ALA A 56 1.30 16.42 10.98
C ALA A 56 1.41 15.00 10.39
N VAL A 57 0.29 14.41 9.99
CA VAL A 57 0.26 13.10 9.32
C VAL A 57 1.02 13.14 7.99
N LEU A 58 0.76 14.16 7.16
CA LEU A 58 1.45 14.33 5.88
C LEU A 58 2.97 14.45 6.06
N ARG A 59 3.43 15.29 7.01
CA ARG A 59 4.85 15.41 7.34
C ARG A 59 5.44 14.10 7.86
N ALA A 60 4.73 13.40 8.74
CA ALA A 60 5.18 12.13 9.29
C ALA A 60 5.33 11.02 8.22
N PHE A 61 4.59 11.13 7.11
CA PHE A 61 4.71 10.26 5.95
C PHE A 61 5.69 10.75 4.90
N GLY A 62 6.44 11.82 5.18
CA GLY A 62 7.47 12.37 4.28
C GLY A 62 6.90 13.19 3.13
N ILE A 63 5.73 13.81 3.33
CA ILE A 63 5.15 14.80 2.44
C ILE A 63 5.44 16.18 3.02
N GLU A 64 6.25 16.95 2.32
CA GLU A 64 6.55 18.31 2.70
C GLU A 64 5.37 19.23 2.41
N ILE A 65 5.15 20.18 3.31
CA ILE A 65 4.13 21.22 3.14
C ILE A 65 4.90 22.52 3.02
N GLU A 66 4.95 23.06 1.81
CA GLU A 66 5.54 24.37 1.53
C GLU A 66 4.72 25.44 2.27
N VAL A 67 5.35 26.11 3.25
CA VAL A 67 4.79 27.27 3.94
C VAL A 67 5.71 28.45 3.62
N GLU A 68 5.28 29.32 2.72
CA GLU A 68 5.98 30.58 2.43
C GLU A 68 5.98 31.46 3.70
N GLY A 69 7.16 31.86 4.19
CA GLY A 69 7.31 32.71 5.39
C GLY A 69 7.90 32.05 6.64
N GLY A 70 8.16 30.74 6.62
CA GLY A 70 9.27 30.09 7.36
C GLY A 70 9.35 30.27 8.88
N GLY A 71 8.29 30.00 9.65
CA GLY A 71 8.37 29.86 11.11
C GLY A 71 7.90 28.48 11.61
N LEU A 72 8.65 27.89 12.56
CA LEU A 72 8.25 26.71 13.35
C LEU A 72 6.98 27.02 14.16
N GLY A 73 5.80 26.95 13.53
CA GLY A 73 4.53 27.23 14.19
C GLY A 73 3.41 27.74 13.29
N GLN A 74 3.71 28.13 12.05
CA GLN A 74 2.65 28.57 11.13
C GLN A 74 1.81 27.38 10.61
N LYS A 75 0.50 27.51 10.77
CA LYS A 75 -0.47 26.57 10.21
C LYS A 75 -0.52 26.74 8.68
N PRO A 76 -0.38 25.66 7.89
CA PRO A 76 -0.52 25.74 6.45
C PRO A 76 -1.89 26.28 6.06
N THR A 77 -1.93 27.04 4.97
CA THR A 77 -3.20 27.43 4.35
C THR A 77 -3.91 26.21 3.76
N ALA A 78 -5.23 26.31 3.59
CA ALA A 78 -6.03 25.27 2.95
C ALA A 78 -5.52 24.90 1.54
N GLY A 79 -5.00 25.88 0.79
CA GLY A 79 -4.42 25.67 -0.54
C GLY A 79 -3.14 24.83 -0.51
N GLN A 80 -2.21 25.17 0.38
CA GLN A 80 -0.96 24.43 0.59
C GLN A 80 -1.24 23.00 1.07
N LEU A 81 -2.20 22.83 1.99
CA LEU A 81 -2.57 21.52 2.51
C LEU A 81 -3.20 20.64 1.42
N ARG A 82 -4.10 21.19 0.59
CA ARG A 82 -4.68 20.46 -0.55
C ARG A 82 -3.63 20.08 -1.59
N LYS A 83 -2.62 20.93 -1.84
CA LYS A 83 -1.49 20.61 -2.73
C LYS A 83 -0.70 19.42 -2.20
N ALA A 84 -0.31 19.46 -0.92
CA ALA A 84 0.39 18.37 -0.24
C ALA A 84 -0.44 17.07 -0.22
N TYR A 85 -1.75 17.17 0.05
CA TYR A 85 -2.67 16.02 -0.02
C TYR A 85 -2.66 15.37 -1.40
N ARG A 86 -2.81 16.14 -2.49
CA ARG A 86 -2.76 15.58 -3.86
C ARG A 86 -1.43 14.90 -4.16
N GLN A 87 -0.32 15.48 -3.72
CA GLN A 87 1.00 14.87 -3.85
C GLN A 87 1.09 13.54 -3.10
N ALA A 88 0.53 13.48 -1.89
CA ALA A 88 0.49 12.26 -1.08
C ALA A 88 -0.35 11.16 -1.73
N VAL A 89 -1.56 11.50 -2.19
CA VAL A 89 -2.47 10.59 -2.91
C VAL A 89 -1.76 10.00 -4.13
N LEU A 90 -1.10 10.82 -4.94
CA LEU A 90 -0.36 10.34 -6.11
C LEU A 90 0.84 9.47 -5.73
N ARG A 91 1.60 9.83 -4.68
CA ARG A 91 2.77 9.07 -4.24
C ARG A 91 2.40 7.69 -3.70
N PHE A 92 1.31 7.61 -2.95
CA PHE A 92 0.88 6.40 -2.27
C PHE A 92 -0.24 5.64 -3.01
N HIS A 93 -0.56 6.04 -4.26
CA HIS A 93 -1.57 5.36 -5.07
C HIS A 93 -1.13 3.92 -5.43
N PRO A 94 -2.00 2.91 -5.30
CA PRO A 94 -1.65 1.50 -5.57
C PRO A 94 -1.13 1.27 -6.99
N ASP A 95 -1.69 1.98 -7.98
CA ASP A 95 -1.28 1.87 -9.39
C ASP A 95 0.20 2.26 -9.60
N ARG A 96 0.73 3.21 -8.81
CA ARG A 96 2.16 3.58 -8.88
C ARG A 96 3.08 2.58 -8.18
N GLN A 97 2.52 1.67 -7.39
CA GLN A 97 3.26 0.71 -6.58
C GLN A 97 3.21 -0.71 -7.15
N ALA A 98 2.64 -0.91 -8.34
CA ALA A 98 2.47 -2.24 -8.95
C ALA A 98 3.79 -3.04 -9.09
N LYS A 99 4.91 -2.34 -9.28
CA LYS A 99 6.26 -2.95 -9.41
C LYS A 99 7.10 -2.88 -8.13
N ALA A 100 6.57 -2.29 -7.06
CA ALA A 100 7.30 -2.12 -5.81
C ALA A 100 7.30 -3.41 -4.99
N SER A 101 8.18 -3.49 -3.99
CA SER A 101 8.20 -4.63 -3.07
C SER A 101 6.88 -4.76 -2.30
N VAL A 102 6.58 -5.96 -1.80
CA VAL A 102 5.39 -6.22 -0.96
C VAL A 102 5.31 -5.22 0.20
N ARG A 103 6.46 -4.89 0.80
CA ARG A 103 6.55 -3.91 1.88
C ARG A 103 6.12 -2.52 1.43
N GLU A 104 6.69 -2.02 0.35
CA GLU A 104 6.37 -0.68 -0.15
C GLU A 104 4.92 -0.57 -0.59
N ARG A 105 4.37 -1.61 -1.24
CA ARG A 105 2.96 -1.71 -1.62
C ARG A 105 2.04 -1.58 -0.41
N VAL A 106 2.26 -2.41 0.62
CA VAL A 106 1.44 -2.41 1.84
C VAL A 106 1.60 -1.09 2.59
N GLU A 107 2.82 -0.60 2.80
CA GLU A 107 3.02 0.67 3.50
C GLU A 107 2.40 1.86 2.77
N ALA A 108 2.45 1.88 1.43
CA ALA A 108 1.78 2.91 0.64
C ALA A 108 0.26 2.82 0.77
N GLU A 109 -0.32 1.62 0.67
CA GLU A 109 -1.76 1.40 0.84
C GLU A 109 -2.25 1.88 2.22
N GLU A 110 -1.53 1.54 3.30
CA GLU A 110 -1.93 1.96 4.65
C GLU A 110 -1.75 3.46 4.87
N LYS A 111 -0.69 4.08 4.31
CA LYS A 111 -0.54 5.55 4.32
C LYS A 111 -1.68 6.23 3.56
N PHE A 112 -2.06 5.69 2.40
CA PHE A 112 -3.16 6.21 1.58
C PHE A 112 -4.47 6.22 2.37
N LYS A 113 -4.86 5.09 2.97
CA LYS A 113 -6.07 4.97 3.81
C LYS A 113 -6.10 6.01 4.92
N ILE A 114 -4.98 6.18 5.63
CA ILE A 114 -4.87 7.14 6.73
C ILE A 114 -5.01 8.59 6.24
N ILE A 115 -4.33 8.94 5.15
CA ILE A 115 -4.35 10.30 4.59
C ILE A 115 -5.76 10.65 4.09
N THR A 116 -6.42 9.76 3.35
CA THR A 116 -7.78 9.97 2.86
C THR A 116 -8.75 10.18 4.02
N ARG A 117 -8.74 9.29 5.03
CA ARG A 117 -9.59 9.46 6.21
C ARG A 117 -9.34 10.79 6.92
N LYS A 118 -8.08 11.18 7.09
CA LYS A 118 -7.72 12.45 7.74
C LYS A 118 -8.11 13.68 6.92
N MET A 119 -8.22 13.56 5.60
CA MET A 119 -8.72 14.62 4.73
C MET A 119 -10.24 14.75 4.83
N ASP A 120 -10.96 13.64 4.96
CA ASP A 120 -12.41 13.65 5.14
C ASP A 120 -12.82 14.21 6.51
N GLU A 121 -11.97 14.02 7.53
CA GLU A 121 -12.14 14.57 8.90
C GLU A 121 -11.73 16.05 9.04
N TRP A 122 -11.02 16.64 8.07
CA TRP A 122 -10.42 17.97 8.17
C TRP A 122 -11.34 19.08 7.62
#